data_AF-A0A427T0K3-F1
#
_entry.id   AF-A0A427T0K3-F1
#
_cell.length_a   1.000
_cell.length_b   1.000
_cell.length_c   1.000
_cell.angle_alpha   90.00
_cell.angle_beta   90.00
_cell.angle_gamma   90.00
#
_symmetry.space_group_name_H-M   'P 1'
#
loop_
_entity.id
_entity.type
_entity.pdbx_description
1 polymer ?
#
loop_
_entity_poly.entity_id
_entity_poly.type
_entity_poly.pdbx_seq_one_letter_code
_entity_poly.pdbx_strand_id
1 'polypeptide(L)'
;MHALDWTMVCAYFALMIVIGWWSHKRVSDVKDFFTAGGKMPWWLAGISHHMSGYSAVLFVAYAGVAYTSGVTVYFWGFASIGIGVGIGSWLFAARWNRLRSKLGVASPLEYLAKRYNVPTQQALAWSGSLLKIFDIAAKWFAVATLLHVFAGLDYNLGILITGAVTLVYCTIGGLWADALTDFGQFVIQAIAAIVMIVVVLGKLGGISALWTMWDKLPEGHVSPTTSKYTTIFLLVYVLVKTLEYNGGMWNLAQRYMAAPNTHEAKRGARLSSALYLLWPLVLMFPMFAAPLLIPGIKDPTQSYAIMTTTFLPPGLVGLVLAGIFSHTMAMVSSDANAISAVITRDMIPAMVRRARQWTDVQGLKAARITTVIFVGLTMLVATQAQNLGGVLQIVVNWVAALMGPISIPLLLGMLPWFRKCGPRAALVSWAGGLIDYALCYYVFNANQTVLIATPILVSLALYVGLGLLAPERSAVADEIVDTVNADDDVDRTKEGTTVPA
;
A
#
# COMPACT_ATOMS: atom_id res chain seq x y z
N MET A 1 -27.87 -3.01 -12.51
CA MET A 1 -26.88 -3.74 -13.34
C MET A 1 -27.56 -4.74 -14.25
N HIS A 2 -27.05 -4.89 -15.48
CA HIS A 2 -27.53 -5.86 -16.46
C HIS A 2 -26.79 -7.21 -16.33
N ALA A 3 -27.31 -8.26 -16.96
CA ALA A 3 -26.70 -9.60 -16.94
C ALA A 3 -25.26 -9.62 -17.50
N LEU A 4 -24.97 -8.80 -18.52
CA LEU A 4 -23.62 -8.66 -19.07
C LEU A 4 -22.63 -8.08 -18.05
N ASP A 5 -23.07 -7.16 -17.19
CA ASP A 5 -22.22 -6.60 -16.14
C ASP A 5 -21.83 -7.67 -15.11
N TRP A 6 -22.82 -8.44 -14.67
CA TRP A 6 -22.60 -9.57 -13.77
C TRP A 6 -21.67 -10.62 -14.38
N THR A 7 -21.81 -10.89 -15.68
CA THR A 7 -20.94 -11.82 -16.39
C THR A 7 -19.48 -11.35 -16.33
N MET A 8 -19.21 -10.06 -16.53
CA MET A 8 -17.85 -9.51 -16.42
C MET A 8 -17.29 -9.60 -14.99
N VAL A 9 -18.09 -9.28 -13.98
CA VAL A 9 -17.67 -9.38 -12.57
C VAL A 9 -17.38 -10.84 -12.18
N CYS A 10 -18.26 -11.77 -12.55
CA CYS A 10 -18.06 -13.19 -12.29
C CYS A 10 -16.85 -13.77 -13.04
N ALA A 11 -16.64 -13.37 -14.30
CA ALA A 11 -15.48 -13.76 -15.09
C ALA A 11 -14.17 -13.25 -14.45
N TYR A 12 -14.16 -12.02 -13.94
CA TYR A 12 -13.05 -11.47 -13.17
C TYR A 12 -12.75 -12.30 -11.92
N PHE A 13 -13.75 -12.60 -11.09
CA PHE A 13 -13.55 -13.43 -9.89
C PHE A 13 -13.06 -14.84 -10.23
N ALA A 14 -13.62 -15.46 -11.27
CA ALA A 14 -13.16 -16.77 -11.74
C ALA A 14 -11.70 -16.73 -12.19
N LEU A 15 -11.30 -15.70 -12.94
CA LEU A 15 -9.91 -15.50 -13.36
C LEU A 15 -8.97 -15.37 -12.17
N MET A 16 -9.34 -14.62 -11.12
CA MET A 16 -8.52 -14.48 -9.91
C MET A 16 -8.33 -15.82 -9.19
N ILE A 17 -9.40 -16.61 -9.06
CA ILE A 17 -9.33 -17.95 -8.46
C ILE A 17 -8.41 -18.86 -9.30
N VAL A 18 -8.52 -18.82 -10.63
CA VAL A 18 -7.68 -19.63 -11.53
C VAL A 18 -6.21 -19.25 -11.41
N ILE A 19 -5.87 -17.96 -11.43
CA ILE A 19 -4.48 -17.49 -11.27
C ILE A 19 -3.94 -17.89 -9.90
N GLY A 20 -4.71 -17.68 -8.83
CA GLY A 20 -4.33 -18.07 -7.47
C GLY A 20 -4.09 -19.56 -7.33
N TRP A 21 -5.01 -20.38 -7.84
CA TRP A 21 -4.89 -21.83 -7.80
C TRP A 21 -3.73 -22.34 -8.64
N TRP A 22 -3.49 -21.79 -9.83
CA TRP A 22 -2.35 -22.18 -10.66
C TRP A 22 -1.01 -21.84 -9.98
N SER A 23 -0.95 -20.69 -9.30
CA SER A 23 0.25 -20.18 -8.64
C SER A 23 0.65 -20.98 -7.40
N HIS A 24 -0.28 -21.72 -6.77
CA HIS A 24 0.04 -22.55 -5.58
C HIS A 24 1.18 -23.55 -5.83
N LYS A 25 1.33 -24.01 -7.08
CA LYS A 25 2.41 -24.94 -7.48
C LYS A 25 3.81 -24.34 -7.32
N ARG A 26 3.92 -23.02 -7.10
CA ARG A 26 5.17 -22.29 -6.87
C ARG A 26 5.45 -22.00 -5.39
N VAL A 27 4.60 -22.47 -4.49
CA VAL A 27 4.77 -22.28 -3.04
C VAL A 27 5.04 -23.64 -2.39
N SER A 28 6.31 -23.88 -2.02
CA SER A 28 6.71 -25.11 -1.34
C SER A 28 7.03 -24.91 0.14
N ASP A 29 7.53 -23.73 0.51
CA ASP A 29 7.97 -23.39 1.86
C ASP A 29 7.59 -21.95 2.28
N VAL A 30 8.03 -21.54 3.48
CA VAL A 30 7.77 -20.21 4.07
C VAL A 30 8.49 -19.08 3.31
N LYS A 31 9.69 -19.34 2.76
CA LYS A 31 10.45 -18.34 2.00
C LYS A 31 9.78 -18.06 0.66
N ASP A 32 9.28 -19.09 -0.01
CA ASP A 32 8.45 -18.96 -1.20
C ASP A 32 7.17 -18.17 -0.89
N PHE A 33 6.53 -18.46 0.25
CA PHE A 33 5.27 -17.82 0.64
C PHE A 33 5.41 -16.32 0.95
N PHE A 34 6.47 -15.89 1.65
CA PHE A 34 6.63 -14.48 2.07
C PHE A 34 7.55 -13.63 1.20
N THR A 35 8.50 -14.23 0.47
CA THR A 35 9.52 -13.48 -0.29
C THR A 35 9.66 -13.95 -1.73
N ALA A 36 8.78 -14.84 -2.20
CA ALA A 36 8.86 -15.43 -3.53
C ALA A 36 10.24 -16.09 -3.82
N GLY A 37 10.94 -16.51 -2.76
CA GLY A 37 12.29 -17.06 -2.81
C GLY A 37 13.36 -16.08 -3.34
N GLY A 38 13.06 -14.79 -3.43
CA GLY A 38 13.95 -13.81 -4.05
C GLY A 38 14.11 -14.00 -5.56
N LYS A 39 13.10 -14.52 -6.27
CA LYS A 39 13.17 -14.84 -7.72
C LYS A 39 12.26 -13.97 -8.58
N MET A 40 11.66 -12.92 -8.03
CA MET A 40 10.62 -12.14 -8.71
C MET A 40 11.23 -11.14 -9.71
N PRO A 41 10.90 -11.20 -11.02
CA PRO A 41 11.41 -10.25 -12.00
C PRO A 41 11.11 -8.80 -11.62
N TRP A 42 12.04 -7.87 -11.87
CA TRP A 42 11.88 -6.45 -11.50
C TRP A 42 10.58 -5.81 -11.99
N TRP A 43 10.14 -6.15 -13.21
CA TRP A 43 8.95 -5.56 -13.82
C TRP A 43 7.67 -6.03 -13.10
N LEU A 44 7.63 -7.31 -12.72
CA LEU A 44 6.51 -7.90 -11.99
C LEU A 44 6.48 -7.38 -10.55
N ALA A 45 7.64 -7.30 -9.89
CA ALA A 45 7.76 -6.70 -8.56
C ALA A 45 7.34 -5.21 -8.56
N GLY A 46 7.69 -4.46 -9.61
CA GLY A 46 7.31 -3.06 -9.77
C GLY A 46 5.81 -2.86 -10.01
N ILE A 47 5.18 -3.66 -10.88
CA ILE A 47 3.73 -3.62 -11.09
C ILE A 47 2.98 -4.07 -9.84
N SER A 48 3.43 -5.15 -9.19
CA SER A 48 2.84 -5.62 -7.93
C SER A 48 2.97 -4.57 -6.83
N HIS A 49 4.12 -3.92 -6.69
CA HIS A 49 4.33 -2.81 -5.75
C HIS A 49 3.33 -1.68 -6.03
N HIS A 50 3.19 -1.28 -7.29
CA HIS A 50 2.23 -0.26 -7.70
C HIS A 50 0.78 -0.66 -7.36
N MET A 51 0.33 -1.85 -7.79
CA MET A 51 -1.04 -2.33 -7.56
C MET A 51 -1.39 -2.52 -6.09
N SER A 52 -0.44 -3.03 -5.30
CA SER A 52 -0.60 -3.24 -3.85
C SER A 52 -0.76 -1.94 -3.06
N GLY A 53 -0.44 -0.77 -3.64
CA GLY A 53 -0.65 0.54 -3.03
C GLY A 53 -1.94 1.26 -3.45
N TYR A 54 -2.76 0.69 -4.35
CA TYR A 54 -4.08 1.26 -4.70
C TYR A 54 -5.21 0.62 -3.90
N SER A 55 -6.32 1.35 -3.80
CA SER A 55 -7.58 0.80 -3.32
C SER A 55 -8.76 1.46 -4.00
N ALA A 56 -9.95 0.88 -3.82
CA ALA A 56 -11.21 1.46 -4.27
C ALA A 56 -11.49 2.87 -3.73
N VAL A 57 -10.76 3.31 -2.68
CA VAL A 57 -10.80 4.67 -2.15
C VAL A 57 -10.51 5.72 -3.24
N LEU A 58 -9.69 5.38 -4.25
CA LEU A 58 -9.46 6.24 -5.43
C LEU A 58 -10.78 6.61 -6.13
N PHE A 59 -11.64 5.63 -6.38
CA PHE A 59 -12.86 5.80 -7.16
C PHE A 59 -14.02 6.39 -6.36
N VAL A 60 -13.85 6.60 -5.05
CA VAL A 60 -14.86 7.18 -4.17
C VAL A 60 -14.37 8.51 -3.60
N ALA A 61 -13.37 8.48 -2.72
CA ALA A 61 -12.87 9.67 -2.05
C ALA A 61 -12.09 10.59 -3.00
N TYR A 62 -11.16 10.04 -3.79
CA TYR A 62 -10.31 10.86 -4.66
C TYR A 62 -11.11 11.38 -5.85
N ALA A 63 -12.07 10.61 -6.36
CA ALA A 63 -13.06 11.08 -7.32
C ALA A 63 -13.85 12.29 -6.79
N GLY A 64 -14.29 12.26 -5.53
CA GLY A 64 -14.96 13.42 -4.91
C GLY A 64 -14.05 14.65 -4.76
N VAL A 65 -12.77 14.46 -4.45
CA VAL A 65 -11.81 15.57 -4.41
C VAL A 65 -11.49 16.07 -5.83
N ALA A 66 -11.39 15.20 -6.82
CA ALA A 66 -11.21 15.59 -8.22
C ALA A 66 -12.40 16.41 -8.74
N TYR A 67 -13.62 16.02 -8.38
CA TYR A 67 -14.83 16.76 -8.73
C TYR A 67 -14.85 18.18 -8.13
N THR A 68 -14.41 18.32 -6.88
CA THR A 68 -14.52 19.58 -6.12
C THR A 68 -13.29 20.49 -6.22
N SER A 69 -12.10 19.91 -6.40
CA SER A 69 -10.80 20.61 -6.35
C SER A 69 -9.90 20.30 -7.55
N GLY A 70 -10.39 19.57 -8.56
CA GLY A 70 -9.68 19.29 -9.80
C GLY A 70 -8.34 18.57 -9.62
N VAL A 71 -7.30 19.00 -10.34
CA VAL A 71 -6.00 18.31 -10.42
C VAL A 71 -5.19 18.33 -9.13
N THR A 72 -5.57 19.17 -8.14
CA THR A 72 -4.87 19.22 -6.85
C THR A 72 -4.74 17.84 -6.20
N VAL A 73 -5.75 16.96 -6.34
CA VAL A 73 -5.70 15.59 -5.80
C VAL A 73 -4.62 14.70 -6.43
N TYR A 74 -4.26 14.94 -7.69
CA TYR A 74 -3.12 14.27 -8.29
C TYR A 74 -1.81 14.65 -7.58
N PHE A 75 -1.61 15.94 -7.29
CA PHE A 75 -0.35 16.42 -6.71
C PHE A 75 -0.14 15.96 -5.27
N TRP A 76 -1.11 16.19 -4.38
CA TRP A 76 -0.95 15.78 -2.99
C TRP A 76 -1.10 14.26 -2.81
N GLY A 77 -1.85 13.59 -3.68
CA GLY A 77 -2.07 12.15 -3.64
C GLY A 77 -0.98 11.34 -4.37
N PHE A 78 -1.01 11.34 -5.69
CA PHE A 78 -0.23 10.40 -6.51
C PHE A 78 1.16 10.89 -6.90
N ALA A 79 1.31 12.18 -7.21
CA ALA A 79 2.62 12.75 -7.52
C ALA A 79 3.54 12.64 -6.30
N SER A 80 3.01 12.90 -5.09
CA SER A 80 3.76 12.74 -3.83
C SER A 80 4.21 11.29 -3.60
N ILE A 81 3.36 10.30 -3.91
CA ILE A 81 3.72 8.87 -3.90
C ILE A 81 4.81 8.57 -4.93
N GLY A 82 4.62 8.98 -6.18
CA GLY A 82 5.56 8.72 -7.26
C GLY A 82 6.95 9.29 -6.98
N ILE A 83 7.01 10.54 -6.49
CA ILE A 83 8.25 11.18 -6.04
C ILE A 83 8.84 10.43 -4.83
N GLY A 84 8.02 10.10 -3.83
CA GLY A 84 8.49 9.42 -2.63
C GLY A 84 9.03 8.01 -2.89
N VAL A 85 8.40 7.23 -3.77
CA VAL A 85 8.92 5.94 -4.26
C VAL A 85 10.18 6.15 -5.09
N GLY A 86 10.26 7.22 -5.87
CA GLY A 86 11.48 7.59 -6.60
C GLY A 86 12.67 7.82 -5.67
N ILE A 87 12.49 8.63 -4.62
CA ILE A 87 13.49 8.86 -3.57
C ILE A 87 13.84 7.54 -2.86
N GLY A 88 12.83 6.75 -2.49
CA GLY A 88 13.01 5.50 -1.79
C GLY A 88 13.61 4.36 -2.65
N SER A 89 13.55 4.47 -3.97
CA SER A 89 14.27 3.54 -4.87
C SER A 89 15.79 3.62 -4.63
N TRP A 90 16.31 4.80 -4.28
CA TRP A 90 17.71 5.00 -3.93
C TRP A 90 17.97 4.69 -2.45
N LEU A 91 17.07 5.10 -1.55
CA LEU A 91 17.25 4.95 -0.10
C LEU A 91 16.96 3.55 0.43
N PHE A 92 15.96 2.83 -0.06
CA PHE A 92 15.41 1.67 0.66
C PHE A 92 15.37 0.39 -0.16
N ALA A 93 15.12 0.45 -1.48
CA ALA A 93 14.90 -0.75 -2.29
C ALA A 93 16.04 -1.80 -2.18
N ALA A 94 17.30 -1.36 -2.30
CA ALA A 94 18.45 -2.27 -2.14
C ALA A 94 18.66 -2.74 -0.70
N ARG A 95 18.34 -1.92 0.31
CA ARG A 95 18.50 -2.27 1.74
C ARG A 95 17.52 -3.35 2.14
N TRP A 96 16.26 -3.24 1.72
CA TRP A 96 15.27 -4.31 1.86
C TRP A 96 15.71 -5.61 1.19
N ASN A 97 16.25 -5.52 -0.02
CA ASN A 97 16.79 -6.68 -0.72
C ASN A 97 17.91 -7.37 0.08
N ARG A 98 18.86 -6.60 0.62
CA ARG A 98 19.98 -7.10 1.42
C ARG A 98 19.57 -7.65 2.78
N LEU A 99 18.57 -7.06 3.44
CA LEU A 99 17.98 -7.65 4.65
C LEU A 99 17.57 -9.12 4.38
N ARG A 100 16.92 -9.38 3.24
CA ARG A 100 16.57 -10.75 2.84
C ARG A 100 17.79 -11.55 2.38
N SER A 101 18.58 -11.03 1.42
CA SER A 101 19.63 -11.80 0.75
C SER A 101 20.86 -12.07 1.61
N LYS A 102 21.20 -11.17 2.54
CA LYS A 102 22.39 -11.25 3.40
C LYS A 102 22.06 -11.68 4.83
N LEU A 103 20.91 -11.25 5.36
CA LEU A 103 20.53 -11.53 6.75
C LEU A 103 19.40 -12.55 6.90
N GLY A 104 18.86 -13.08 5.79
CA GLY A 104 17.82 -14.11 5.81
C GLY A 104 16.47 -13.63 6.36
N VAL A 105 16.24 -12.31 6.39
CA VAL A 105 15.01 -11.70 6.87
C VAL A 105 13.84 -12.10 5.98
N ALA A 106 12.76 -12.61 6.58
CA ALA A 106 11.55 -13.06 5.90
C ALA A 106 10.33 -12.18 6.24
N SER A 107 10.36 -11.43 7.35
CA SER A 107 9.37 -10.41 7.69
C SER A 107 9.99 -9.01 7.73
N PRO A 108 9.30 -7.94 7.24
CA PRO A 108 9.81 -6.58 7.27
C PRO A 108 10.25 -6.07 8.66
N LEU A 109 9.68 -6.59 9.75
CA LEU A 109 10.08 -6.19 11.11
C LEU A 109 11.11 -7.12 11.76
N GLU A 110 11.48 -8.25 11.14
CA GLU A 110 12.34 -9.28 11.77
C GLU A 110 13.69 -8.72 12.20
N TYR A 111 14.26 -7.85 11.36
CA TYR A 111 15.57 -7.27 11.60
C TYR A 111 15.60 -6.32 12.81
N LEU A 112 14.45 -5.76 13.21
CA LEU A 112 14.33 -4.82 14.32
C LEU A 112 14.69 -5.44 15.68
N ALA A 113 14.46 -6.75 15.84
CA ALA A 113 14.82 -7.45 17.07
C ALA A 113 16.32 -7.40 17.34
N LYS A 114 17.14 -7.44 16.28
CA LYS A 114 18.61 -7.32 16.37
C LYS A 114 19.09 -5.88 16.24
N ARG A 115 18.43 -5.05 15.41
CA ARG A 115 18.77 -3.64 15.22
C ARG A 115 18.52 -2.80 16.47
N TYR A 116 17.45 -3.10 17.21
CA TYR A 116 17.10 -2.42 18.45
C TYR A 116 17.04 -3.42 19.60
N ASN A 117 15.91 -4.12 19.74
CA ASN A 117 15.66 -5.20 20.68
C ASN A 117 14.26 -5.77 20.42
N VAL A 118 13.93 -6.90 21.07
CA VAL A 118 12.61 -7.53 20.96
C VAL A 118 11.46 -6.60 21.39
N PRO A 119 11.51 -5.87 22.51
CA PRO A 119 10.43 -4.94 22.88
C PRO A 119 10.10 -3.89 21.80
N THR A 120 11.12 -3.31 21.17
CA THR A 120 10.93 -2.32 20.09
C THR A 120 10.27 -2.97 18.88
N GLN A 121 10.74 -4.15 18.46
CA GLN A 121 10.11 -4.89 17.38
C GLN A 121 8.62 -5.18 17.69
N GLN A 122 8.33 -5.64 18.91
CA GLN A 122 6.96 -5.99 19.30
C GLN A 122 6.04 -4.77 19.35
N ALA A 123 6.51 -3.62 19.85
CA ALA A 123 5.72 -2.39 19.85
C ALA A 123 5.27 -1.99 18.43
N LEU A 124 6.19 -2.05 17.46
CA LEU A 124 5.92 -1.76 16.06
C LEU A 124 5.05 -2.83 15.39
N ALA A 125 5.29 -4.11 15.70
CA ALA A 125 4.53 -5.24 15.15
C ALA A 125 3.06 -5.23 15.59
N TRP A 126 2.80 -5.02 16.89
CA TRP A 126 1.45 -4.95 17.42
C TRP A 126 0.70 -3.72 16.93
N SER A 127 1.32 -2.54 17.00
CA SER A 127 0.66 -1.30 16.56
C SER A 127 0.38 -1.30 15.07
N GLY A 128 1.32 -1.75 14.23
CA GLY A 128 1.11 -1.81 12.78
C GLY A 128 0.10 -2.88 12.37
N SER A 129 0.10 -4.05 13.01
CA SER A 129 -0.89 -5.10 12.72
C SER A 129 -2.30 -4.67 13.09
N LEU A 130 -2.47 -4.02 14.25
CA LEU A 130 -3.76 -3.48 14.69
C LEU A 130 -4.25 -2.37 13.75
N LEU A 131 -3.37 -1.43 13.38
CA LEU A 131 -3.70 -0.35 12.45
C LEU A 131 -4.19 -0.91 11.10
N LYS A 132 -3.57 -1.99 10.63
CA LYS A 132 -3.90 -2.63 9.37
C LYS A 132 -5.29 -3.29 9.33
N ILE A 133 -5.82 -3.71 10.48
CA ILE A 133 -7.20 -4.21 10.56
C ILE A 133 -8.18 -3.11 10.15
N PHE A 134 -8.04 -1.91 10.72
CA PHE A 134 -8.92 -0.78 10.41
C PHE A 134 -8.71 -0.25 8.99
N ASP A 135 -7.45 -0.21 8.54
CA ASP A 135 -7.09 0.24 7.20
C ASP A 135 -7.72 -0.61 6.09
N ILE A 136 -7.72 -1.93 6.25
CA ILE A 136 -8.37 -2.83 5.29
C ILE A 136 -9.89 -2.82 5.44
N ALA A 137 -10.40 -2.74 6.66
CA ALA A 137 -11.84 -2.65 6.90
C ALA A 137 -12.48 -1.46 6.16
N ALA A 138 -11.82 -0.30 6.17
CA ALA A 138 -12.28 0.87 5.41
C ALA A 138 -12.33 0.62 3.90
N LYS A 139 -11.41 -0.20 3.37
CA LYS A 139 -11.36 -0.53 1.93
C LYS A 139 -12.42 -1.53 1.53
N TRP A 140 -12.71 -2.51 2.38
CA TRP A 140 -13.86 -3.38 2.20
C TRP A 140 -15.15 -2.58 2.15
N PHE A 141 -15.31 -1.63 3.07
CA PHE A 141 -16.46 -0.77 3.07
C PHE A 141 -16.54 0.09 1.79
N ALA A 142 -15.43 0.64 1.29
CA ALA A 142 -15.39 1.37 0.02
C ALA A 142 -15.84 0.52 -1.18
N VAL A 143 -15.40 -0.74 -1.24
CA VAL A 143 -15.84 -1.70 -2.27
C VAL A 143 -17.34 -1.98 -2.15
N ALA A 144 -17.84 -2.18 -0.93
CA ALA A 144 -19.25 -2.42 -0.68
C ALA A 144 -20.12 -1.19 -1.02
N THR A 145 -19.65 0.03 -0.76
CA THR A 145 -20.31 1.27 -1.20
C THR A 145 -20.48 1.31 -2.71
N LEU A 146 -19.44 0.93 -3.47
CA LEU A 146 -19.57 0.86 -4.92
C LEU A 146 -20.58 -0.19 -5.35
N LEU A 147 -20.52 -1.41 -4.80
CA LEU A 147 -21.52 -2.45 -5.08
C LEU A 147 -22.95 -2.00 -4.75
N HIS A 148 -23.14 -1.28 -3.65
CA HIS A 148 -24.43 -0.71 -3.29
C HIS A 148 -24.91 0.30 -4.35
N VAL A 149 -24.06 1.23 -4.78
CA VAL A 149 -24.42 2.26 -5.77
C VAL A 149 -24.69 1.65 -7.15
N PHE A 150 -23.87 0.69 -7.59
CA PHE A 150 -24.00 0.09 -8.92
C PHE A 150 -25.13 -0.95 -9.01
N ALA A 151 -25.25 -1.80 -7.98
CA ALA A 151 -26.06 -3.01 -8.02
C ALA A 151 -27.27 -2.96 -7.07
N GLY A 152 -27.34 -1.98 -6.15
CA GLY A 152 -28.33 -1.96 -5.08
C GLY A 152 -28.09 -3.02 -4.00
N LEU A 153 -26.90 -3.64 -3.98
CA LEU A 153 -26.59 -4.70 -3.02
C LEU A 153 -26.46 -4.14 -1.60
N ASP A 154 -26.85 -4.96 -0.62
CA ASP A 154 -26.55 -4.67 0.78
C ASP A 154 -25.03 -4.60 1.03
N TYR A 155 -24.62 -3.69 1.93
CA TYR A 155 -23.21 -3.48 2.24
C TYR A 155 -22.54 -4.74 2.80
N ASN A 156 -23.20 -5.45 3.71
CA ASN A 156 -22.62 -6.66 4.32
C ASN A 156 -22.47 -7.77 3.29
N LEU A 157 -23.44 -7.91 2.38
CA LEU A 157 -23.35 -8.85 1.27
C LEU A 157 -22.20 -8.50 0.31
N GLY A 158 -22.00 -7.22 0.00
CA GLY A 158 -20.88 -6.75 -0.81
C GLY A 158 -19.52 -7.05 -0.19
N ILE A 159 -19.38 -6.84 1.13
CA ILE A 159 -18.18 -7.21 1.91
C ILE A 159 -17.97 -8.72 1.86
N LEU A 160 -19.02 -9.51 2.11
CA LEU A 160 -18.94 -10.96 2.15
C LEU A 160 -18.48 -11.56 0.82
N ILE A 161 -19.06 -11.14 -0.30
CA ILE A 161 -18.73 -11.66 -1.63
C ILE A 161 -17.27 -11.36 -1.98
N THR A 162 -16.86 -10.09 -1.86
CA THR A 162 -15.52 -9.66 -2.28
C THR A 162 -14.43 -10.18 -1.33
N GLY A 163 -14.72 -10.22 -0.03
CA GLY A 163 -13.86 -10.81 0.98
C GLY A 163 -13.69 -12.32 0.82
N ALA A 164 -14.78 -13.07 0.57
CA ALA A 164 -14.70 -14.52 0.38
C ALA A 164 -13.88 -14.91 -0.85
N VAL A 165 -14.07 -14.24 -1.99
CA VAL A 165 -13.24 -14.48 -3.19
C VAL A 165 -11.77 -14.17 -2.90
N THR A 166 -11.49 -13.07 -2.19
CA THR A 166 -10.13 -12.69 -1.81
C THR A 166 -9.46 -13.72 -0.92
N LEU A 167 -10.19 -14.20 0.10
CA LEU A 167 -9.72 -15.22 1.04
C LEU A 167 -9.25 -16.49 0.32
N VAL A 168 -9.97 -16.91 -0.73
CA VAL A 168 -9.69 -18.15 -1.49
C VAL A 168 -8.32 -18.08 -2.14
N TYR A 169 -8.00 -17.04 -2.90
CA TYR A 169 -6.73 -16.99 -3.63
C TYR A 169 -5.55 -16.52 -2.75
N CYS A 170 -5.77 -15.62 -1.79
CA CYS A 170 -4.68 -15.08 -0.96
C CYS A 170 -4.11 -16.11 0.01
N THR A 171 -4.96 -17.00 0.55
CA THR A 171 -4.54 -18.03 1.51
C THR A 171 -3.66 -19.09 0.85
N ILE A 172 -3.89 -19.38 -0.43
CA ILE A 172 -3.27 -20.50 -1.13
C ILE A 172 -1.90 -20.10 -1.70
N GLY A 173 -1.81 -18.90 -2.26
CA GLY A 173 -0.83 -18.62 -3.31
C GLY A 173 0.45 -17.86 -2.91
N GLY A 174 0.51 -17.27 -1.71
CA GLY A 174 1.68 -16.52 -1.23
C GLY A 174 2.08 -15.36 -2.16
N LEU A 175 3.27 -14.80 -1.95
CA LEU A 175 3.72 -13.60 -2.65
C LEU A 175 3.82 -13.77 -4.18
N TRP A 176 4.10 -15.00 -4.67
CA TRP A 176 4.10 -15.29 -6.10
C TRP A 176 2.71 -15.17 -6.73
N ALA A 177 1.70 -15.75 -6.08
CA ALA A 177 0.33 -15.61 -6.57
C ALA A 177 -0.13 -14.16 -6.49
N ASP A 178 0.15 -13.48 -5.38
CA ASP A 178 -0.18 -12.06 -5.20
C ASP A 178 0.34 -11.23 -6.38
N ALA A 179 1.62 -11.37 -6.74
CA ALA A 179 2.19 -10.59 -7.83
C ALA A 179 1.60 -10.94 -9.21
N LEU A 180 1.24 -12.20 -9.44
CA LEU A 180 0.61 -12.63 -10.70
C LEU A 180 -0.86 -12.17 -10.79
N THR A 181 -1.60 -12.23 -9.68
CA THR A 181 -2.94 -11.65 -9.62
C THR A 181 -2.88 -10.14 -9.79
N ASP A 182 -1.92 -9.45 -9.16
CA ASP A 182 -1.70 -8.01 -9.31
C ASP A 182 -1.46 -7.63 -10.78
N PHE A 183 -0.66 -8.41 -11.51
CA PHE A 183 -0.44 -8.17 -12.93
C PHE A 183 -1.72 -8.35 -13.77
N GLY A 184 -2.48 -9.42 -13.53
CA GLY A 184 -3.76 -9.62 -14.19
C GLY A 184 -4.75 -8.49 -13.88
N GLN A 185 -4.78 -8.04 -12.63
CA GLN A 185 -5.59 -6.94 -12.14
C GLN A 185 -5.19 -5.61 -12.79
N PHE A 186 -3.89 -5.34 -12.93
CA PHE A 186 -3.37 -4.18 -13.65
C PHE A 186 -3.84 -4.15 -15.11
N VAL A 187 -3.81 -5.29 -15.81
CA VAL A 187 -4.28 -5.38 -17.21
C VAL A 187 -5.78 -5.10 -17.31
N ILE A 188 -6.59 -5.72 -16.46
CA ILE A 188 -8.06 -5.54 -16.46
C ILE A 188 -8.41 -4.08 -16.17
N GLN A 189 -7.74 -3.50 -15.18
CA GLN A 189 -7.89 -2.09 -14.85
C GLN A 189 -7.46 -1.18 -16.01
N ALA A 190 -6.38 -1.51 -16.72
CA ALA A 190 -5.94 -0.72 -17.86
C ALA A 190 -6.99 -0.68 -18.97
N ILE A 191 -7.60 -1.83 -19.27
CA ILE A 191 -8.69 -1.90 -20.25
C ILE A 191 -9.89 -1.06 -19.77
N ALA A 192 -10.30 -1.22 -18.50
CA ALA A 192 -11.40 -0.45 -17.92
C ALA A 192 -11.16 1.08 -17.96
N ALA A 193 -9.94 1.51 -17.65
CA ALA A 193 -9.53 2.92 -17.67
C ALA A 193 -9.57 3.52 -19.08
N ILE A 194 -9.02 2.80 -20.06
CA ILE A 194 -9.04 3.22 -21.47
C ILE A 194 -10.48 3.34 -21.97
N VAL A 195 -11.34 2.36 -21.66
CA VAL A 195 -12.77 2.41 -22.00
C VAL A 195 -13.42 3.66 -21.44
N MET A 196 -13.22 3.97 -20.16
CA MET A 196 -13.79 5.16 -19.53
C MET A 196 -13.29 6.46 -20.16
N ILE A 197 -11.98 6.56 -20.44
CA ILE A 197 -11.42 7.73 -21.13
C ILE A 197 -12.06 7.90 -22.51
N VAL A 198 -12.13 6.84 -23.32
CA VAL A 198 -12.70 6.93 -24.67
C VAL A 198 -14.15 7.42 -24.64
N VAL A 199 -14.96 6.90 -23.70
CA VAL A 199 -16.35 7.33 -23.54
C VAL A 199 -16.44 8.79 -23.09
N VAL A 200 -15.62 9.21 -22.11
CA VAL A 200 -15.57 10.60 -21.65
C VAL A 200 -15.13 11.55 -22.76
N LEU A 201 -14.08 11.21 -23.53
CA LEU A 201 -13.65 12.01 -24.67
C LEU A 201 -14.76 12.13 -25.71
N GLY A 202 -15.48 11.04 -26.01
CA GLY A 202 -16.64 11.06 -26.89
C GLY A 202 -17.73 12.03 -26.41
N LYS A 203 -17.99 12.09 -25.10
CA LYS A 203 -18.94 13.05 -24.51
C LYS A 203 -18.46 14.50 -24.53
N LEU A 204 -17.15 14.73 -24.63
CA LEU A 204 -16.53 16.06 -24.67
C LEU A 204 -16.18 16.53 -26.10
N GLY A 205 -16.68 15.85 -27.14
CA GLY A 205 -16.46 16.25 -28.53
C GLY A 205 -15.23 15.63 -29.20
N GLY A 206 -14.67 14.57 -28.62
CA GLY A 206 -13.60 13.75 -29.21
C GLY A 206 -12.24 13.94 -28.54
N ILE A 207 -11.18 13.49 -29.23
CA ILE A 207 -9.82 13.43 -28.67
C ILE A 207 -9.21 14.81 -28.34
N SER A 208 -9.68 15.87 -29.00
CA SER A 208 -9.26 17.25 -28.70
C SER A 208 -9.63 17.68 -27.28
N ALA A 209 -10.58 17.01 -26.62
CA ALA A 209 -10.94 17.25 -25.23
C ALA A 209 -9.77 17.02 -24.26
N LEU A 210 -8.76 16.22 -24.63
CA LEU A 210 -7.52 16.07 -23.86
C LEU A 210 -6.81 17.40 -23.58
N TRP A 211 -7.02 18.40 -24.43
CA TRP A 211 -6.36 19.71 -24.36
C TRP A 211 -7.36 20.85 -24.15
N THR A 212 -8.61 20.70 -24.58
CA THR A 212 -9.58 21.80 -24.64
C THR A 212 -10.57 21.84 -23.47
N MET A 213 -10.60 20.82 -22.61
CA MET A 213 -11.53 20.81 -21.48
C MET A 213 -11.07 21.66 -20.30
N TRP A 214 -9.76 21.88 -20.16
CA TRP A 214 -9.16 22.43 -18.95
C TRP A 214 -9.62 23.86 -18.63
N ASP A 215 -9.76 24.72 -19.65
CA ASP A 215 -10.25 26.11 -19.48
C ASP A 215 -11.75 26.20 -19.19
N LYS A 216 -12.48 25.09 -19.34
CA LYS A 216 -13.93 25.02 -19.10
C LYS A 216 -14.25 24.53 -17.69
N LEU A 217 -13.26 24.00 -16.97
CA LEU A 217 -13.43 23.53 -15.61
C LEU A 217 -13.72 24.70 -14.65
N PRO A 218 -14.37 24.44 -13.51
CA PRO A 218 -14.57 25.49 -12.51
C PRO A 218 -13.24 26.10 -12.06
N GLU A 219 -13.29 27.34 -11.58
CA GLU A 219 -12.11 28.08 -11.17
C GLU A 219 -11.32 27.33 -10.08
N GLY A 220 -10.00 27.26 -10.24
CA GLY A 220 -9.10 26.56 -9.33
C GLY A 220 -8.89 25.07 -9.62
N HIS A 221 -9.71 24.43 -10.47
CA HIS A 221 -9.59 22.99 -10.78
C HIS A 221 -8.31 22.61 -11.53
N VAL A 222 -7.61 23.56 -12.15
CA VAL A 222 -6.31 23.32 -12.80
C VAL A 222 -5.12 23.65 -11.89
N SER A 223 -5.37 24.19 -10.70
CA SER A 223 -4.32 24.53 -9.75
C SER A 223 -3.74 23.26 -9.09
N PRO A 224 -2.42 23.17 -8.90
CA PRO A 224 -1.80 22.07 -8.15
C PRO A 224 -2.06 22.17 -6.64
N THR A 225 -2.47 23.34 -6.16
CA THR A 225 -2.67 23.64 -4.73
C THR A 225 -3.98 24.38 -4.49
N THR A 226 -4.52 24.25 -3.28
CA THR A 226 -5.67 25.04 -2.79
C THR A 226 -5.38 25.66 -1.43
N SER A 227 -6.32 26.42 -0.88
CA SER A 227 -6.26 26.88 0.51
C SER A 227 -6.15 25.75 1.53
N LYS A 228 -6.72 24.57 1.22
CA LYS A 228 -6.62 23.36 2.05
C LYS A 228 -5.33 22.59 1.80
N TYR A 229 -4.90 22.48 0.54
CA TYR A 229 -3.75 21.70 0.11
C TYR A 229 -2.62 22.63 -0.37
N THR A 230 -1.84 23.16 0.58
CA THR A 230 -0.78 24.14 0.32
C THR A 230 0.53 23.49 -0.14
N THR A 231 1.45 24.27 -0.72
CA THR A 231 2.79 23.78 -1.08
C THR A 231 3.52 23.11 0.09
N ILE A 232 3.39 23.67 1.30
CA ILE A 232 3.98 23.07 2.51
C ILE A 232 3.33 21.71 2.80
N PHE A 233 2.00 21.60 2.69
CA PHE A 233 1.30 20.32 2.82
C PHE A 233 1.85 19.29 1.85
N LEU A 234 2.02 19.66 0.57
CA LEU A 234 2.56 18.78 -0.47
C LEU A 234 3.97 18.29 -0.14
N LEU A 235 4.87 19.19 0.30
CA LEU A 235 6.26 18.83 0.67
C LEU A 235 6.30 17.86 1.86
N VAL A 236 5.50 18.12 2.89
CA VAL A 236 5.36 17.20 4.04
C VAL A 236 4.80 15.86 3.56
N TYR A 237 3.78 15.86 2.70
CA TYR A 237 3.20 14.63 2.18
C TYR A 237 4.18 13.80 1.34
N VAL A 238 5.09 14.43 0.59
CA VAL A 238 6.18 13.70 -0.10
C VAL A 238 7.04 12.95 0.91
N LEU A 239 7.41 13.56 2.05
CA LEU A 239 8.16 12.88 3.11
C LEU A 239 7.36 11.71 3.69
N VAL A 240 6.07 11.93 4.00
CA VAL A 240 5.18 10.88 4.52
C VAL A 240 5.10 9.71 3.54
N LYS A 241 4.83 9.99 2.26
CA LYS A 241 4.72 8.96 1.22
C LYS A 241 6.04 8.28 0.91
N THR A 242 7.16 8.97 1.09
CA THR A 242 8.50 8.35 1.02
C THR A 242 8.63 7.25 2.07
N LEU A 243 8.21 7.50 3.32
CA LEU A 243 8.28 6.48 4.36
C LEU A 243 7.21 5.40 4.18
N GLU A 244 5.98 5.78 3.89
CA GLU A 244 4.85 4.87 3.75
C GLU A 244 5.08 3.87 2.59
N TYR A 245 5.39 4.35 1.38
CA TYR A 245 5.42 3.49 0.19
C TYR A 245 6.75 2.75 -0.03
N ASN A 246 7.76 3.00 0.80
CA ASN A 246 9.06 2.31 0.72
C ASN A 246 9.30 1.33 1.86
N GLY A 247 8.25 0.89 2.53
CA GLY A 247 8.29 -0.20 3.49
C GLY A 247 7.61 0.10 4.82
N GLY A 248 7.15 1.35 5.04
CA GLY A 248 6.19 1.64 6.10
C GLY A 248 4.93 0.79 5.96
N MET A 249 4.42 0.69 4.73
CA MET A 249 3.52 -0.39 4.33
C MET A 249 4.34 -1.65 4.06
N TRP A 250 4.23 -2.62 4.97
CA TRP A 250 5.07 -3.82 5.00
C TRP A 250 4.93 -4.69 3.75
N ASN A 251 3.74 -4.73 3.16
CA ASN A 251 3.48 -5.42 1.89
C ASN A 251 4.35 -4.90 0.74
N LEU A 252 4.67 -3.61 0.72
CA LEU A 252 5.52 -2.97 -0.29
C LEU A 252 7.01 -3.28 -0.07
N ALA A 253 7.46 -3.38 1.19
CA ALA A 253 8.82 -3.83 1.51
C ALA A 253 9.11 -5.24 0.96
N GLN A 254 8.13 -6.14 1.06
CA GLN A 254 8.27 -7.51 0.56
C GLN A 254 8.55 -7.58 -0.94
N ARG A 255 8.05 -6.63 -1.75
CA ARG A 255 8.33 -6.59 -3.20
C ARG A 255 9.80 -6.28 -3.48
N TYR A 256 10.41 -5.41 -2.69
CA TYR A 256 11.85 -5.14 -2.77
C TYR A 256 12.68 -6.34 -2.29
N MET A 257 12.21 -7.00 -1.22
CA MET A 257 12.82 -8.24 -0.73
C MET A 257 12.72 -9.37 -1.77
N ALA A 258 11.66 -9.44 -2.56
CA ALA A 258 11.43 -10.52 -3.53
C ALA A 258 12.26 -10.45 -4.82
N ALA A 259 12.88 -9.31 -5.12
CA ALA A 259 13.70 -9.15 -6.31
C ALA A 259 15.01 -9.97 -6.26
N PRO A 260 15.52 -10.53 -7.37
CA PRO A 260 16.75 -11.34 -7.41
C PRO A 260 17.96 -10.70 -6.74
N ASN A 261 18.15 -9.42 -6.97
CA ASN A 261 19.27 -8.66 -6.46
C ASN A 261 18.87 -7.19 -6.26
N THR A 262 19.79 -6.41 -5.71
CA THR A 262 19.62 -4.99 -5.40
C THR A 262 19.37 -4.13 -6.64
N HIS A 263 20.02 -4.44 -7.77
CA HIS A 263 19.82 -3.72 -9.02
C HIS A 263 18.39 -3.90 -9.53
N GLU A 264 17.89 -5.13 -9.52
CA GLU A 264 16.53 -5.49 -9.90
C GLU A 264 15.50 -4.90 -8.92
N ALA A 265 15.80 -4.86 -7.61
CA ALA A 265 14.96 -4.18 -6.62
C ALA A 265 14.82 -2.68 -6.92
N LYS A 266 15.94 -1.99 -7.23
CA LYS A 266 15.96 -0.58 -7.62
C LYS A 266 15.19 -0.33 -8.92
N ARG A 267 15.34 -1.21 -9.92
CA ARG A 267 14.58 -1.13 -11.19
C ARG A 267 13.08 -1.28 -10.98
N GLY A 268 12.66 -2.26 -10.16
CA GLY A 268 11.25 -2.44 -9.79
C GLY A 268 10.68 -1.22 -9.07
N ALA A 269 11.42 -0.64 -8.12
CA ALA A 269 11.02 0.57 -7.43
C ALA A 269 10.89 1.78 -8.38
N ARG A 270 11.81 1.96 -9.33
CA ARG A 270 11.73 3.03 -10.34
C ARG A 270 10.56 2.85 -11.30
N LEU A 271 10.25 1.62 -11.68
CA LEU A 271 9.05 1.32 -12.46
C LEU A 271 7.80 1.72 -11.68
N SER A 272 7.70 1.33 -10.41
CA SER A 272 6.57 1.70 -9.56
C SER A 272 6.44 3.22 -9.42
N SER A 273 7.56 3.93 -9.20
CA SER A 273 7.60 5.40 -9.19
C SER A 273 7.04 6.02 -10.48
N ALA A 274 7.49 5.53 -11.65
CA ALA A 274 6.98 5.99 -12.94
C ALA A 274 5.48 5.69 -13.12
N LEU A 275 5.02 4.51 -12.71
CA LEU A 275 3.61 4.15 -12.75
C LEU A 275 2.77 5.07 -11.84
N TYR A 276 3.21 5.39 -10.62
CA TYR A 276 2.50 6.33 -9.75
C TYR A 276 2.47 7.77 -10.29
N LEU A 277 3.46 8.18 -11.08
CA LEU A 277 3.46 9.49 -11.71
C LEU A 277 2.52 9.54 -12.93
N LEU A 278 2.53 8.50 -13.76
CA LEU A 278 1.87 8.54 -15.08
C LEU A 278 0.48 7.90 -15.06
N TRP A 279 0.33 6.75 -14.41
CA TRP A 279 -0.90 5.95 -14.48
C TRP A 279 -2.12 6.63 -13.84
N PRO A 280 -2.01 7.30 -12.69
CA PRO A 280 -3.10 8.10 -12.12
C PRO A 280 -3.67 9.16 -13.06
N LEU A 281 -2.86 9.78 -13.91
CA LEU A 281 -3.36 10.77 -14.86
C LEU A 281 -4.36 10.14 -15.84
N VAL A 282 -4.10 8.88 -16.24
CA VAL A 282 -5.01 8.09 -17.07
C VAL A 282 -6.30 7.78 -16.28
N LEU A 283 -6.19 7.28 -15.06
CA LEU A 283 -7.36 6.90 -14.25
C LEU A 283 -8.24 8.06 -13.83
N MET A 284 -7.62 9.20 -13.53
CA MET A 284 -8.30 10.37 -12.99
C MET A 284 -8.80 11.31 -14.07
N PHE A 285 -8.40 11.15 -15.34
CA PHE A 285 -8.90 11.99 -16.42
C PHE A 285 -10.45 12.05 -16.46
N PRO A 286 -11.19 10.91 -16.42
CA PRO A 286 -12.64 10.93 -16.25
C PRO A 286 -13.13 11.70 -15.02
N MET A 287 -12.41 11.59 -13.90
CA MET A 287 -12.77 12.25 -12.64
C MET A 287 -12.58 13.77 -12.71
N PHE A 288 -11.54 14.25 -13.39
CA PHE A 288 -11.32 15.68 -13.64
C PHE A 288 -12.37 16.27 -14.58
N ALA A 289 -12.83 15.48 -15.56
CA ALA A 289 -13.90 15.88 -16.48
C ALA A 289 -15.30 15.87 -15.84
N ALA A 290 -15.47 15.20 -14.70
CA ALA A 290 -16.78 14.95 -14.09
C ALA A 290 -17.64 16.21 -13.88
N PRO A 291 -17.11 17.37 -13.41
CA PRO A 291 -17.92 18.58 -13.21
C PRO A 291 -18.55 19.12 -14.51
N LEU A 292 -17.95 18.84 -15.67
CA LEU A 292 -18.48 19.25 -16.98
C LEU A 292 -19.62 18.33 -17.46
N LEU A 293 -19.55 17.06 -17.09
CA LEU A 293 -20.45 16.02 -17.60
C LEU A 293 -21.66 15.79 -16.69
N ILE A 294 -21.48 15.95 -15.38
CA ILE A 294 -22.50 15.76 -14.36
C ILE A 294 -22.45 16.91 -13.33
N PRO A 295 -22.82 18.14 -13.72
CA PRO A 295 -22.79 19.29 -12.81
C PRO A 295 -23.85 19.19 -11.71
N GLY A 296 -23.54 19.72 -10.52
CA GLY A 296 -24.52 19.92 -9.44
C GLY A 296 -24.93 18.66 -8.67
N ILE A 297 -24.11 17.60 -8.68
CA ILE A 297 -24.41 16.40 -7.88
C ILE A 297 -24.33 16.69 -6.38
N LYS A 298 -25.25 16.11 -5.61
CA LYS A 298 -25.34 16.30 -4.15
C LYS A 298 -24.13 15.75 -3.40
N ASP A 299 -23.64 14.58 -3.82
CA ASP A 299 -22.51 13.90 -3.21
C ASP A 299 -21.39 13.69 -4.24
N PRO A 300 -20.32 14.51 -4.19
CA PRO A 300 -19.17 14.38 -5.09
C PRO A 300 -18.49 13.02 -5.06
N THR A 301 -18.57 12.28 -3.94
CA THR A 301 -17.93 10.96 -3.82
C THR A 301 -18.57 9.90 -4.72
N GLN A 302 -19.78 10.17 -5.23
CA GLN A 302 -20.50 9.31 -6.17
C GLN A 302 -20.24 9.67 -7.63
N SER A 303 -19.50 10.75 -7.92
CA SER A 303 -19.25 11.25 -9.28
C SER A 303 -18.82 10.16 -10.26
N TYR A 304 -17.80 9.36 -9.90
CA TYR A 304 -17.30 8.30 -10.77
C TYR A 304 -18.33 7.19 -11.01
N ALA A 305 -19.07 6.80 -9.98
CA ALA A 305 -20.11 5.78 -10.09
C ALA A 305 -21.25 6.26 -11.00
N ILE A 306 -21.73 7.49 -10.80
CA ILE A 306 -22.77 8.13 -11.63
C ILE A 306 -22.31 8.22 -13.09
N MET A 307 -21.09 8.68 -13.36
CA MET A 307 -20.54 8.72 -14.72
C MET A 307 -20.53 7.34 -15.37
N THR A 308 -20.09 6.33 -14.62
CA THR A 308 -19.99 4.96 -15.11
C THR A 308 -21.37 4.41 -15.46
N THR A 309 -22.38 4.55 -14.59
CA THR A 309 -23.74 4.05 -14.85
C THR A 309 -24.51 4.86 -15.89
N THR A 310 -24.18 6.15 -16.05
CA THR A 310 -24.88 7.04 -16.99
C THR A 310 -24.32 6.91 -18.41
N PHE A 311 -23.01 6.73 -18.57
CA PHE A 311 -22.35 6.83 -19.87
C PHE A 311 -21.90 5.50 -20.46
N LEU A 312 -21.74 4.44 -19.66
CA LEU A 312 -21.34 3.14 -20.18
C LEU A 312 -22.54 2.27 -20.57
N PRO A 313 -22.43 1.54 -21.69
CA PRO A 313 -23.39 0.49 -22.03
C PRO A 313 -23.25 -0.73 -21.09
N PRO A 314 -24.27 -1.61 -21.07
CA PRO A 314 -24.22 -2.89 -20.38
C PRO A 314 -22.97 -3.71 -20.75
N GLY A 315 -22.38 -4.38 -19.77
CA GLY A 315 -21.12 -5.12 -19.87
C GLY A 315 -19.91 -4.27 -19.46
N LEU A 316 -19.81 -3.02 -19.94
CA LEU A 316 -18.68 -2.15 -19.62
C LEU A 316 -18.74 -1.60 -18.18
N VAL A 317 -19.94 -1.46 -17.60
CA VAL A 317 -20.09 -1.15 -16.17
C VAL A 317 -19.50 -2.27 -15.31
N GLY A 318 -19.78 -3.53 -15.65
CA GLY A 318 -19.18 -4.69 -15.00
C GLY A 318 -17.66 -4.75 -15.14
N LEU A 319 -17.12 -4.38 -16.31
CA LEU A 319 -15.67 -4.28 -16.53
C LEU A 319 -15.02 -3.21 -15.64
N VAL A 320 -15.64 -2.03 -15.50
CA VAL A 320 -15.16 -0.99 -14.60
C VAL A 320 -15.21 -1.45 -13.15
N LEU A 321 -16.31 -2.08 -12.73
CA LEU A 321 -16.41 -2.67 -11.38
C LEU A 321 -15.30 -3.71 -11.12
N ALA A 322 -15.04 -4.61 -12.07
CA ALA A 322 -13.93 -5.54 -11.97
C ALA A 322 -12.59 -4.82 -11.80
N GLY A 323 -12.34 -3.76 -12.58
CA GLY A 323 -11.17 -2.89 -12.44
C GLY A 323 -11.07 -2.22 -11.06
N ILE A 324 -12.19 -1.80 -10.45
CA ILE A 324 -12.16 -1.21 -9.10
C ILE A 324 -11.90 -2.28 -8.04
N PHE A 325 -12.55 -3.45 -8.13
CA PHE A 325 -12.32 -4.55 -7.19
C PHE A 325 -10.88 -5.02 -7.23
N SER A 326 -10.27 -5.04 -8.42
CA SER A 326 -8.87 -5.41 -8.66
C SER A 326 -7.90 -4.74 -7.70
N HIS A 327 -8.05 -3.44 -7.43
CA HIS A 327 -7.16 -2.68 -6.56
C HIS A 327 -7.28 -3.04 -5.09
N THR A 328 -8.51 -3.04 -4.56
CA THR A 328 -8.71 -3.38 -3.14
C THR A 328 -8.28 -4.82 -2.89
N MET A 329 -8.61 -5.72 -3.81
CA MET A 329 -8.26 -7.14 -3.71
C MET A 329 -6.74 -7.36 -3.75
N ALA A 330 -6.02 -6.71 -4.67
CA ALA A 330 -4.55 -6.69 -4.73
C ALA A 330 -3.92 -6.28 -3.39
N MET A 331 -4.38 -5.13 -2.85
CA MET A 331 -3.85 -4.60 -1.59
C MET A 331 -4.14 -5.52 -0.41
N VAL A 332 -5.37 -6.03 -0.28
CA VAL A 332 -5.75 -6.91 0.82
C VAL A 332 -4.92 -8.19 0.81
N SER A 333 -4.78 -8.83 -0.34
CA SER A 333 -3.99 -10.06 -0.47
C SER A 333 -2.56 -9.82 0.02
N SER A 334 -1.98 -8.71 -0.43
CA SER A 334 -0.62 -8.31 -0.15
C SER A 334 -0.39 -7.91 1.30
N ASP A 335 -1.32 -7.15 1.91
CA ASP A 335 -1.26 -6.82 3.33
C ASP A 335 -1.47 -8.08 4.18
N ALA A 336 -2.37 -8.98 3.79
CA ALA A 336 -2.58 -10.23 4.51
C ALA A 336 -1.33 -11.14 4.48
N ASN A 337 -0.59 -11.16 3.37
CA ASN A 337 0.71 -11.82 3.29
C ASN A 337 1.74 -11.18 4.23
N ALA A 338 1.87 -9.86 4.21
CA ALA A 338 2.81 -9.13 5.05
C ALA A 338 2.51 -9.29 6.54
N ILE A 339 1.25 -9.15 6.93
CA ILE A 339 0.79 -9.33 8.32
C ILE A 339 0.98 -10.78 8.77
N SER A 340 0.70 -11.76 7.90
CA SER A 340 0.99 -13.16 8.18
C SER A 340 2.49 -13.38 8.42
N ALA A 341 3.37 -12.74 7.66
CA ALA A 341 4.82 -12.78 7.89
C ALA A 341 5.19 -12.18 9.25
N VAL A 342 4.67 -11.00 9.58
CA VAL A 342 4.93 -10.34 10.88
C VAL A 342 4.44 -11.18 12.05
N ILE A 343 3.22 -11.70 11.97
CA ILE A 343 2.65 -12.52 13.05
C ILE A 343 3.47 -13.80 13.24
N THR A 344 3.79 -14.51 12.16
CA THR A 344 4.44 -15.82 12.25
C THR A 344 5.94 -15.77 12.51
N ARG A 345 6.65 -14.74 12.03
CA ARG A 345 8.10 -14.58 12.17
C ARG A 345 8.51 -13.73 13.36
N ASP A 346 7.68 -12.75 13.74
CA ASP A 346 8.06 -11.76 14.75
C ASP A 346 7.24 -11.90 16.03
N MET A 347 5.91 -11.92 15.93
CA MET A 347 5.03 -11.86 17.12
C MET A 347 4.94 -13.20 17.85
N ILE A 348 4.56 -14.27 17.14
CA ILE A 348 4.38 -15.58 17.78
C ILE A 348 5.69 -16.11 18.38
N PRO A 349 6.86 -16.06 17.71
CA PRO A 349 8.11 -16.55 18.30
C PRO A 349 8.60 -15.74 19.52
N ALA A 350 8.16 -14.48 19.66
CA ALA A 350 8.42 -13.67 20.85
C ALA A 350 7.56 -14.12 22.05
N MET A 351 6.32 -14.54 21.80
CA MET A 351 5.37 -14.98 22.85
C MET A 351 5.45 -16.47 23.17
N VAL A 352 5.73 -17.30 22.17
CA VAL A 352 5.66 -18.77 22.23
C VAL A 352 7.00 -19.35 21.85
N ARG A 353 7.76 -19.83 22.84
CA ARG A 353 9.12 -20.39 22.63
C ARG A 353 9.17 -21.52 21.61
N ARG A 354 8.15 -22.40 21.58
CA ARG A 354 8.06 -23.53 20.64
C ARG A 354 7.99 -23.07 19.17
N ALA A 355 7.44 -21.87 18.91
CA ALA A 355 7.33 -21.35 17.55
C ALA A 355 8.67 -20.98 16.92
N ARG A 356 9.71 -20.79 17.74
CA ARG A 356 11.09 -20.56 17.25
C ARG A 356 11.69 -21.77 16.53
N GLN A 357 11.11 -22.96 16.73
CA GLN A 357 11.58 -24.23 16.20
C GLN A 357 10.57 -24.85 15.22
N TRP A 358 9.63 -24.05 14.69
CA TRP A 358 8.68 -24.57 13.72
C TRP A 358 9.37 -25.09 12.45
N THR A 359 8.92 -26.25 11.99
CA THR A 359 9.28 -26.75 10.66
C THR A 359 8.60 -25.91 9.58
N ASP A 360 9.07 -26.00 8.34
CA ASP A 360 8.48 -25.25 7.21
C ASP A 360 6.97 -25.54 7.05
N VAL A 361 6.56 -26.80 7.27
CA VAL A 361 5.15 -27.20 7.23
C VAL A 361 4.33 -26.53 8.33
N GLN A 362 4.87 -26.45 9.56
CA GLN A 362 4.20 -25.79 10.68
C GLN A 362 4.11 -24.28 10.47
N GLY A 363 5.20 -23.66 9.99
CA GLY A 363 5.25 -22.24 9.66
C GLY A 363 4.26 -21.88 8.56
N LEU A 364 4.20 -22.68 7.48
CA LEU A 364 3.25 -22.46 6.39
C LEU A 364 1.79 -22.62 6.85
N LYS A 365 1.50 -23.61 7.70
CA LYS A 365 0.16 -23.77 8.28
C LYS A 365 -0.22 -22.56 9.15
N ALA A 366 0.69 -22.08 9.98
CA ALA A 366 0.47 -20.87 10.79
C ALA A 366 0.26 -19.63 9.91
N ALA A 367 1.01 -19.51 8.81
CA ALA A 367 0.88 -18.41 7.87
C ALA A 367 -0.52 -18.38 7.23
N ARG A 368 -1.02 -19.53 6.78
CA ARG A 368 -2.37 -19.65 6.21
C ARG A 368 -3.48 -19.34 7.22
N ILE A 369 -3.35 -19.85 8.44
CA ILE A 369 -4.33 -19.60 9.51
C ILE A 369 -4.37 -18.10 9.86
N THR A 370 -3.21 -17.46 10.00
CA THR A 370 -3.13 -16.03 10.33
C THR A 370 -3.68 -15.15 9.19
N THR A 371 -3.44 -15.50 7.92
CA THR A 371 -4.08 -14.85 6.77
C THR A 371 -5.61 -14.92 6.86
N VAL A 372 -6.16 -16.10 7.11
CA VAL A 372 -7.63 -16.29 7.21
C VAL A 372 -8.21 -15.48 8.37
N ILE A 373 -7.59 -15.54 9.55
CA ILE A 373 -8.03 -14.78 10.74
C ILE A 373 -7.97 -13.28 10.46
N PHE A 374 -6.86 -12.80 9.90
CA PHE A 374 -6.67 -11.38 9.64
C PHE A 374 -7.71 -10.83 8.65
N VAL A 375 -7.88 -11.49 7.49
CA VAL A 375 -8.90 -11.08 6.50
C VAL A 375 -10.30 -11.14 7.11
N GLY A 376 -10.64 -12.22 7.82
CA GLY A 376 -11.94 -12.35 8.50
C GLY A 376 -12.21 -11.25 9.52
N LEU A 377 -11.22 -10.88 10.34
CA LEU A 377 -11.34 -9.76 11.29
C LEU A 377 -11.55 -8.43 10.57
N THR A 378 -10.82 -8.18 9.48
CA THR A 378 -10.98 -6.93 8.72
C THR A 378 -12.36 -6.83 8.08
N MET A 379 -12.93 -7.94 7.61
CA MET A 379 -14.31 -8.00 7.10
C MET A 379 -15.33 -7.75 8.21
N LEU A 380 -15.13 -8.34 9.39
CA LEU A 380 -16.00 -8.10 10.54
C LEU A 380 -16.01 -6.63 10.94
N VAL A 381 -14.83 -5.99 11.05
CA VAL A 381 -14.73 -4.56 11.35
C VAL A 381 -15.36 -3.71 10.23
N ALA A 382 -15.24 -4.12 8.97
CA ALA A 382 -15.84 -3.41 7.85
C ALA A 382 -17.38 -3.30 7.94
N THR A 383 -18.06 -4.32 8.52
CA THR A 383 -19.51 -4.25 8.77
C THR A 383 -19.91 -3.12 9.72
N GLN A 384 -18.97 -2.64 10.53
CA GLN A 384 -19.16 -1.55 11.49
C GLN A 384 -18.68 -0.19 10.97
N ALA A 385 -18.18 -0.12 9.73
CA ALA A 385 -17.53 1.09 9.21
C ALA A 385 -18.46 2.31 9.14
N GLN A 386 -19.77 2.13 8.94
CA GLN A 386 -20.74 3.24 8.99
C GLN A 386 -20.77 3.91 10.37
N ASN A 387 -20.68 3.12 11.45
CA ASN A 387 -20.66 3.62 12.82
C ASN A 387 -19.33 4.29 13.18
N LEU A 388 -18.27 4.02 12.42
CA LEU A 388 -16.92 4.56 12.61
C LEU A 388 -16.64 5.83 11.77
N GLY A 389 -17.67 6.40 11.12
CA GLY A 389 -17.54 7.62 10.32
C GLY A 389 -17.21 7.40 8.84
N GLY A 390 -17.28 6.15 8.37
CA GLY A 390 -17.09 5.79 6.96
C GLY A 390 -15.64 5.72 6.50
N VAL A 391 -15.45 5.48 5.20
CA VAL A 391 -14.13 5.20 4.57
C VAL A 391 -13.12 6.32 4.84
N LEU A 392 -13.52 7.56 4.57
CA LEU A 392 -12.60 8.69 4.58
C LEU A 392 -12.11 8.96 6.00
N GLN A 393 -13.00 8.92 6.99
CA GLN A 393 -12.65 9.17 8.38
C GLN A 393 -11.65 8.13 8.89
N ILE A 394 -11.87 6.84 8.63
CA ILE A 394 -10.96 5.78 9.07
C ILE A 394 -9.57 5.92 8.41
N VAL A 395 -9.52 6.06 7.07
CA VAL A 395 -8.25 6.09 6.33
C VAL A 395 -7.46 7.36 6.64
N VAL A 396 -8.12 8.52 6.64
CA VAL A 396 -7.44 9.81 6.81
C VAL A 396 -7.09 10.07 8.26
N ASN A 397 -8.02 9.85 9.19
CA ASN A 397 -7.77 10.25 10.57
C ASN A 397 -6.89 9.24 11.29
N TRP A 398 -7.04 7.93 11.03
CA TRP A 398 -6.32 6.93 11.80
C TRP A 398 -5.09 6.42 11.03
N VAL A 399 -5.28 5.97 9.79
CA VAL A 399 -4.18 5.31 9.04
C VAL A 399 -3.08 6.30 8.68
N ALA A 400 -3.43 7.44 8.07
CA ALA A 400 -2.43 8.42 7.65
C ALA A 400 -1.62 9.01 8.82
N ALA A 401 -2.26 9.22 9.98
CA ALA A 401 -1.60 9.80 11.15
C ALA A 401 -0.70 8.80 11.90
N LEU A 402 -1.14 7.54 12.00
CA LEU A 402 -0.48 6.52 12.83
C LEU A 402 0.61 5.72 12.08
N MET A 403 0.59 5.72 10.75
CA MET A 403 1.59 5.00 9.95
C MET A 403 3.00 5.56 10.08
N GLY A 404 3.15 6.89 10.13
CA GLY A 404 4.47 7.53 10.16
C GLY A 404 5.27 7.19 11.43
N PRO A 405 4.70 7.28 12.65
CA PRO A 405 5.40 6.89 13.88
C PRO A 405 5.92 5.45 13.89
N ILE A 406 5.25 4.54 13.19
CA ILE A 406 5.69 3.15 13.02
C ILE A 406 6.82 3.05 11.99
N SER A 407 6.70 3.83 10.90
CA SER A 407 7.61 3.77 9.75
C SER A 407 8.97 4.42 10.01
N ILE A 408 9.06 5.43 10.88
CA ILE A 408 10.31 6.17 11.16
C ILE A 408 11.42 5.26 11.70
N PRO A 409 11.27 4.63 12.88
CA PRO A 409 12.28 3.71 13.39
C PRO A 409 12.51 2.51 12.46
N LEU A 410 11.48 2.07 11.73
CA LEU A 410 11.55 0.98 10.76
C LEU A 410 12.40 1.30 9.53
N LEU A 411 12.32 2.50 8.96
CA LEU A 411 13.04 2.83 7.74
C LEU A 411 14.36 3.52 8.00
N LEU A 412 14.35 4.51 8.89
CA LEU A 412 15.55 5.26 9.21
C LEU A 412 16.57 4.38 9.94
N GLY A 413 16.14 3.35 10.65
CA GLY A 413 17.00 2.35 11.29
C GLY A 413 17.96 1.62 10.35
N MET A 414 17.63 1.53 9.06
CA MET A 414 18.49 0.91 8.03
C MET A 414 19.56 1.86 7.47
N LEU A 415 19.42 3.17 7.67
CA LEU A 415 20.27 4.16 7.05
C LEU A 415 21.49 4.45 7.95
N PRO A 416 22.68 4.66 7.36
CA PRO A 416 23.93 4.77 8.11
C PRO A 416 23.97 6.03 8.97
N TRP A 417 23.22 7.07 8.59
CA TRP A 417 23.12 8.34 9.32
C TRP A 417 22.42 8.20 10.67
N PHE A 418 21.58 7.19 10.85
CA PHE A 418 20.84 6.95 12.10
C PHE A 418 21.40 5.79 12.92
N ARG A 419 22.64 5.37 12.66
CA ARG A 419 23.31 4.30 13.44
C ARG A 419 23.37 4.57 14.96
N LYS A 420 23.38 5.84 15.35
CA LYS A 420 23.38 6.28 16.75
C LYS A 420 22.00 6.19 17.43
N CYS A 421 20.93 6.04 16.66
CA CYS A 421 19.58 5.91 17.19
C CYS A 421 19.39 4.46 17.67
N GLY A 422 19.38 4.24 18.98
CA GLY A 422 19.15 2.93 19.57
C GLY A 422 17.69 2.69 19.97
N PRO A 423 17.43 1.67 20.81
CA PRO A 423 16.08 1.25 21.16
C PRO A 423 15.27 2.33 21.87
N ARG A 424 15.87 3.17 22.72
CA ARG A 424 15.14 4.25 23.40
C ARG A 424 14.68 5.29 22.39
N ALA A 425 15.54 5.68 21.45
CA ALA A 425 15.18 6.60 20.38
C ALA A 425 14.00 6.05 19.56
N ALA A 426 14.02 4.76 19.22
CA ALA A 426 12.95 4.10 18.48
C ALA A 426 11.61 4.06 19.25
N LEU A 427 11.63 3.63 20.52
CA LEU A 427 10.43 3.52 21.34
C LEU A 427 9.84 4.88 21.71
N VAL A 428 10.66 5.86 22.08
CA VAL A 428 10.19 7.21 22.43
C VAL A 428 9.65 7.93 21.20
N SER A 429 10.30 7.76 20.04
CA SER A 429 9.80 8.27 18.77
C SER A 429 8.43 7.70 18.39
N TRP A 430 8.28 6.37 18.50
CA TRP A 430 7.01 5.68 18.24
C TRP A 430 5.93 6.15 19.21
N ALA A 431 6.19 6.06 20.52
CA ALA A 431 5.22 6.44 21.56
C ALA A 431 4.86 7.93 21.49
N GLY A 432 5.85 8.81 21.29
CA GLY A 432 5.64 10.24 21.17
C GLY A 432 4.75 10.62 19.98
N GLY A 433 4.92 9.96 18.82
CA GLY A 433 4.02 10.16 17.69
C GLY A 433 2.59 9.68 17.96
N LEU A 434 2.43 8.51 18.60
CA LEU A 434 1.09 8.01 18.98
C LEU A 434 0.39 8.90 20.01
N ILE A 435 1.14 9.41 20.99
CA ILE A 435 0.64 10.33 22.01
C ILE A 435 0.26 11.67 21.38
N ASP A 436 1.11 12.22 20.50
CA ASP A 436 0.82 13.46 19.78
C ASP A 436 -0.48 13.34 18.96
N TYR A 437 -0.66 12.24 18.24
CA TYR A 437 -1.92 11.94 17.56
C TYR A 437 -3.11 11.94 18.53
N ALA A 438 -2.99 11.24 19.65
CA ALA A 438 -4.07 11.15 20.63
C ALA A 438 -4.43 12.52 21.22
N LEU A 439 -3.43 13.37 21.50
CA LEU A 439 -3.65 14.74 21.97
C LEU A 439 -4.32 15.59 20.88
N CYS A 440 -3.81 15.54 19.65
CA CYS A 440 -4.39 16.28 18.53
C CYS A 440 -5.85 15.89 18.27
N TYR A 441 -6.16 14.60 18.32
CA TYR A 441 -7.49 14.09 18.03
C TYR A 441 -8.47 14.31 19.18
N TYR A 442 -8.14 13.85 20.40
CA TYR A 442 -9.08 13.79 21.52
C TYR A 442 -9.10 15.04 22.39
N VAL A 443 -8.00 15.81 22.44
CA VAL A 443 -7.87 16.96 23.33
C VAL A 443 -8.00 18.27 22.57
N PHE A 444 -7.23 18.43 21.49
CA PHE A 444 -7.15 19.69 20.76
C PHE A 444 -8.16 19.81 19.62
N ASN A 445 -8.84 18.72 19.26
CA ASN A 445 -9.74 18.65 18.10
C ASN A 445 -9.11 19.31 16.85
N ALA A 446 -7.85 18.94 16.61
CA ALA A 446 -7.01 19.59 15.62
C ALA A 446 -7.56 19.35 14.20
N ASN A 447 -7.32 20.31 13.30
CA ASN A 447 -7.71 20.13 11.92
C ASN A 447 -6.93 18.96 11.26
N GLN A 448 -7.46 18.45 10.15
CA GLN A 448 -6.93 17.29 9.43
C GLN A 448 -5.43 17.42 9.07
N THR A 449 -4.96 18.64 8.76
CA THR A 449 -3.55 18.87 8.41
C THR A 449 -2.64 18.65 9.60
N VAL A 450 -2.98 19.24 10.74
CA VAL A 450 -2.24 19.07 12.01
C VAL A 450 -2.27 17.60 12.42
N LEU A 451 -3.46 16.99 12.40
CA LEU A 451 -3.67 15.59 12.82
C LEU A 451 -2.76 14.59 12.08
N ILE A 452 -2.46 14.84 10.81
CA ILE A 452 -1.63 13.95 9.99
C ILE A 452 -0.15 14.32 10.08
N ALA A 453 0.18 15.62 10.09
CA ALA A 453 1.56 16.06 10.00
C ALA A 453 2.31 15.95 11.33
N THR A 454 1.70 16.37 12.45
CA THR A 454 2.41 16.49 13.72
C THR A 454 2.88 15.15 14.29
N PRO A 455 2.12 14.03 14.22
CA PRO A 455 2.59 12.77 14.78
C PRO A 455 3.90 12.30 14.15
N ILE A 456 4.01 12.50 12.83
CA ILE A 456 5.18 12.12 12.04
C ILE A 456 6.35 13.04 12.35
N LEU A 457 6.11 14.35 12.42
CA LEU A 457 7.15 15.33 12.72
C LEU A 457 7.69 15.19 14.15
N VAL A 458 6.81 14.96 15.13
CA VAL A 458 7.17 14.69 16.53
C VAL A 458 7.97 13.40 16.62
N SER A 459 7.48 12.33 16.00
CA SER A 459 8.19 11.05 15.94
C SER A 459 9.59 11.21 15.32
N LEU A 460 9.72 11.97 14.22
CA LEU A 460 11.00 12.23 13.56
C LEU A 460 11.94 13.04 14.46
N ALA A 461 11.44 14.14 15.03
CA ALA A 461 12.21 15.01 15.91
C ALA A 461 12.73 14.25 17.15
N LEU A 462 11.90 13.42 17.76
CA LEU A 462 12.30 12.58 18.90
C LEU A 462 13.33 11.53 18.50
N TYR A 463 13.15 10.87 17.36
CA TYR A 463 14.08 9.85 16.87
C TYR A 463 15.48 10.43 16.62
N VAL A 464 15.54 11.55 15.87
CA VAL A 464 16.79 12.23 15.53
C VAL A 464 17.40 12.90 16.77
N GLY A 465 16.59 13.61 17.55
CA GLY A 465 17.03 14.33 18.75
C GLY A 465 17.69 13.39 19.77
N LEU A 466 17.06 12.25 20.07
CA LEU A 466 17.66 11.26 20.97
C LEU A 466 18.90 10.60 20.38
N GLY A 467 18.94 10.34 19.08
CA GLY A 467 20.15 9.83 18.41
C GLY A 467 21.34 10.79 18.45
N LEU A 468 21.08 12.10 18.55
CA LEU A 468 22.11 13.14 18.67
C LEU A 468 22.51 13.40 20.12
N LEU A 469 21.54 13.53 21.02
CA LEU A 469 21.75 13.94 22.42
C LEU A 469 22.11 12.77 23.35
N ALA A 470 21.61 11.57 23.06
CA ALA A 470 21.78 10.37 23.89
C ALA A 470 22.03 9.13 23.01
N PRO A 471 23.16 9.07 22.28
CA PRO A 471 23.43 8.02 21.31
C PRO A 471 23.58 6.64 22.00
N GLU A 472 22.92 5.63 21.44
CA GLU A 472 22.96 4.24 21.91
C GLU A 472 23.56 3.36 20.81
N ARG A 473 24.88 3.16 20.86
CA ARG A 473 25.58 2.31 19.88
C ARG A 473 25.57 0.84 20.30
N SER A 474 25.54 -0.03 19.32
CA SER A 474 25.66 -1.47 19.49
C SER A 474 26.44 -2.02 18.30
N ALA A 475 27.46 -2.85 18.55
CA ALA A 475 28.24 -3.48 17.50
C ALA A 475 27.36 -4.35 16.58
N VAL A 476 26.37 -5.04 17.16
CA VAL A 476 25.39 -5.84 16.39
C VAL A 476 24.51 -4.95 15.51
N ALA A 477 24.10 -3.77 16.02
CA ALA A 477 23.30 -2.84 15.24
C ALA A 477 24.13 -2.21 14.10
N ASP A 478 25.39 -1.86 14.37
CA ASP A 478 26.32 -1.33 13.38
C ASP A 478 26.60 -2.38 12.28
N GLU A 479 26.79 -3.65 12.64
CA GLU A 479 26.98 -4.75 11.67
C GLU A 479 25.79 -4.91 10.71
N ILE A 480 24.55 -4.83 11.23
CA ILE A 480 23.34 -4.89 10.40
C ILE A 480 23.30 -3.70 9.45
N VAL A 481 23.54 -2.50 9.97
CA VAL A 481 23.56 -1.27 9.17
C VAL A 481 24.63 -1.37 8.09
N ASP A 482 25.85 -1.76 8.42
CA ASP A 482 26.93 -1.87 7.45
C ASP A 482 26.63 -2.96 6.40
N THR A 483 26.05 -4.10 6.80
CA THR A 483 25.65 -5.17 5.86
C THR A 483 24.62 -4.70 4.84
N VAL A 484 23.58 -3.96 5.25
CA VAL A 484 22.56 -3.49 4.32
C VAL A 484 23.03 -2.29 3.48
N ASN A 485 24.08 -1.62 3.90
CA ASN A 485 24.65 -0.46 3.22
C ASN A 485 25.87 -0.79 2.35
N ALA A 486 26.45 -1.98 2.45
CA ALA A 486 27.61 -2.41 1.66
C ALA A 486 27.36 -2.33 0.14
N ASP A 487 28.39 -2.00 -0.63
CA ASP A 487 28.33 -2.02 -2.09
C ASP A 487 28.37 -3.45 -2.63
N ASP A 488 27.57 -3.72 -3.66
CA ASP A 488 27.42 -5.08 -4.21
C ASP A 488 28.69 -5.57 -4.95
N ASP A 489 29.60 -4.66 -5.31
CA ASP A 489 30.85 -4.96 -6.03
C ASP A 489 31.95 -5.57 -5.14
N VAL A 490 31.82 -5.47 -3.80
CA VAL A 490 32.79 -6.10 -2.87
C VAL A 490 32.67 -7.63 -2.87
N ASP A 491 31.50 -8.18 -3.22
CA ASP A 491 31.31 -9.64 -3.29
C ASP A 491 31.75 -10.26 -4.62
N ARG A 492 31.73 -9.49 -5.72
CA ARG A 492 32.17 -9.99 -7.04
C ARG A 492 33.67 -10.29 -7.10
N THR A 493 34.46 -9.62 -6.27
CA THR A 493 35.91 -9.86 -6.20
C THR A 493 36.29 -11.14 -5.43
N LYS A 494 35.38 -11.72 -4.65
CA LYS A 494 35.63 -12.99 -3.92
C LYS A 494 35.29 -14.25 -4.72
N GLU A 495 34.46 -14.15 -5.75
CA GLU A 495 34.13 -15.30 -6.62
C GLU A 495 35.05 -15.42 -7.86
N GLY A 496 35.97 -14.47 -8.07
CA GLY A 496 36.82 -14.40 -9.27
C GLY A 496 38.21 -15.03 -9.19
N THR A 497 38.64 -15.59 -8.06
CA THR A 497 39.97 -16.25 -7.96
C THR A 497 39.86 -17.76 -8.15
N THR A 498 39.62 -18.19 -9.37
CA THR A 498 39.92 -19.57 -9.81
C THR A 498 41.34 -19.61 -10.42
N VAL A 499 42.24 -20.25 -9.65
CA VAL A 499 43.40 -21.09 -10.04
C VAL A 499 44.27 -20.63 -11.24
N PRO A 500 45.59 -20.34 -11.04
CA PRO A 500 46.51 -20.19 -12.15
C PRO A 500 46.94 -21.54 -12.74
N ALA A 501 46.88 -21.59 -14.08
CA ALA A 501 47.51 -22.47 -15.08
C ALA A 501 47.73 -23.95 -14.75
#